data_AF-A0A3B0F075-F1
#
_entry.id   AF-A0A3B0F075-F1
#
_cell.length_a   1.000
_cell.length_b   1.000
_cell.length_c   1.000
_cell.angle_alpha   90.00
_cell.angle_beta   90.00
_cell.angle_gamma   90.00
#
_symmetry.space_group_name_H-M   'P 1'
#
loop_
_entity.id
_entity.type
_entity.pdbx_description
1 polymer ?
#
loop_
_entity_poly.entity_id
_entity_poly.type
_entity_poly.pdbx_seq_one_letter_code
_entity_poly.pdbx_strand_id
1 'polypeptide(L)' 'MMQDPQLTALELIRQDTNYLDALWLKYWANGGSAGSSEFEAYLYGLTQHDSFDLQILRWAIEDITAAAHPRLTHDGHA' A
#
# COMPACT_ATOMS: atom_id res chain seq x y z
N MET A 1 -9.27 -9.37 12.11
CA MET A 1 -8.71 -8.22 12.84
C MET A 1 -8.10 -7.31 11.79
N MET A 2 -8.49 -6.03 11.71
CA MET A 2 -7.87 -5.10 10.77
C MET A 2 -6.42 -4.90 11.21
N GLN A 3 -5.46 -5.45 10.46
CA GLN A 3 -4.07 -5.07 10.63
C GLN A 3 -3.95 -3.56 10.34
N ASP A 4 -3.15 -2.89 11.16
CA ASP A 4 -2.83 -1.49 10.96
C ASP A 4 -2.17 -1.34 9.57
N PRO A 5 -2.74 -0.52 8.65
CA PRO A 5 -2.26 -0.46 7.28
C PRO A 5 -0.83 0.09 7.20
N GLN A 6 -0.39 0.91 8.17
CA GLN A 6 1.00 1.39 8.21
C GLN A 6 1.95 0.27 8.58
N LEU A 7 1.61 -0.55 9.58
CA LEU A 7 2.41 -1.74 9.91
C LEU A 7 2.54 -2.67 8.70
N THR A 8 1.45 -2.95 7.99
CA THR A 8 1.51 -3.79 6.78
C THR A 8 2.34 -3.17 5.66
N ALA A 9 2.22 -1.86 5.42
CA ALA A 9 3.06 -1.15 4.46
C ALA A 9 4.55 -1.21 4.83
N LEU A 10 4.88 -1.01 6.10
CA LEU A 10 6.25 -1.14 6.61
C LEU A 10 6.78 -2.57 6.48
N GLU A 11 5.95 -3.58 6.69
CA GLU A 11 6.34 -4.99 6.45
C GLU A 11 6.69 -5.24 4.98
N LEU A 12 5.90 -4.71 4.03
CA LEU A 12 6.20 -4.80 2.60
C LEU A 12 7.53 -4.09 2.26
N ILE A 13 7.74 -2.87 2.76
CA ILE A 13 8.97 -2.10 2.50
C ILE A 13 10.21 -2.80 3.08
N ARG A 14 10.06 -3.48 4.23
CA ARG A 14 11.15 -4.27 4.83
C ARG A 14 11.52 -5.49 3.98
N GLN A 15 10.60 -6.02 3.18
CA GLN A 15 10.87 -7.11 2.24
C GLN A 15 11.54 -6.60 0.96
N ASP A 16 11.06 -5.48 0.41
CA ASP A 16 11.66 -4.80 -0.73
C ASP A 16 11.37 -3.30 -0.67
N THR A 17 12.43 -2.50 -0.70
CA THR A 17 12.34 -1.02 -0.69
C THR A 17 11.59 -0.46 -1.90
N ASN A 18 11.52 -1.19 -3.03
CA ASN A 18 10.72 -0.80 -4.20
C ASN A 18 9.23 -0.68 -3.89
N TYR A 19 8.74 -1.33 -2.82
CA TYR A 19 7.36 -1.17 -2.39
C TYR A 19 7.06 0.24 -1.89
N LEU A 20 8.04 1.03 -1.45
CA LEU A 20 7.80 2.42 -1.03
C LEU A 20 7.25 3.25 -2.20
N ASP A 21 7.93 3.22 -3.35
CA ASP A 21 7.50 3.93 -4.55
C ASP A 21 6.19 3.37 -5.10
N ALA A 22 6.02 2.05 -5.09
CA ALA A 22 4.78 1.41 -5.55
C ALA A 22 3.58 1.77 -4.66
N LEU A 23 3.75 1.74 -3.34
CA LEU A 23 2.74 2.14 -2.36
C LEU A 23 2.38 3.60 -2.53
N TRP A 24 3.37 4.48 -2.67
CA TRP A 24 3.14 5.90 -2.90
C TRP A 24 2.35 6.15 -4.19
N LEU A 25 2.76 5.52 -5.30
CA LEU A 25 2.09 5.69 -6.59
C LEU A 25 0.62 5.24 -6.53
N LYS A 26 0.35 4.12 -5.85
CA LYS A 26 -1.01 3.60 -5.67
C LYS A 26 -1.84 4.45 -4.70
N TYR A 27 -1.24 4.92 -3.62
CA TYR A 27 -1.87 5.85 -2.69
C TYR A 27 -2.28 7.14 -3.41
N TRP A 28 -1.37 7.73 -4.20
CA TRP A 28 -1.64 8.94 -4.97
C TRP A 28 -2.72 8.73 -6.04
N ALA A 29 -2.67 7.61 -6.77
CA ALA A 29 -3.68 7.27 -7.78
C ALA A 29 -5.10 7.10 -7.20
N ASN A 30 -5.20 6.68 -5.93
CA ASN A 30 -6.46 6.54 -5.19
C ASN A 30 -6.93 7.84 -4.52
N GLY A 31 -6.28 8.98 -4.80
CA GLY A 31 -6.66 10.30 -4.29
C GLY A 31 -5.87 10.75 -3.06
N GLY A 32 -4.79 10.05 -2.71
CA GLY A 32 -3.86 10.46 -1.67
C GLY A 32 -3.20 11.80 -1.99
N SER A 33 -3.07 12.65 -0.98
CA SER A 33 -2.61 14.04 -1.17
C SER A 33 -1.15 14.26 -0.82
N ALA A 34 -0.52 13.34 -0.09
CA ALA A 34 0.87 13.45 0.34
C ALA A 34 1.87 13.34 -0.83
N GLY A 35 2.86 14.22 -0.84
CA GLY A 35 4.08 14.04 -1.64
C GLY A 35 4.85 12.78 -1.21
N SER A 36 5.83 12.33 -2.01
CA SER A 36 6.56 11.08 -1.74
C SER A 36 7.27 11.08 -0.37
N SER A 37 7.93 12.18 0.00
CA SER A 37 8.60 12.31 1.30
C SER A 37 7.60 12.44 2.47
N GLU A 38 6.46 13.10 2.25
CA GLU A 38 5.39 13.18 3.26
C GLU A 38 4.72 11.83 3.46
N PHE A 39 4.57 11.04 2.39
CA PHE A 39 4.05 9.69 2.44
C PHE A 39 4.98 8.75 3.22
N GLU A 40 6.29 8.84 3.02
CA GLU A 40 7.24 8.10 3.84
C GLU A 40 7.12 8.48 5.32
N ALA A 41 7.11 9.77 5.64
CA ALA A 41 6.90 10.25 7.01
C ALA A 41 5.56 9.78 7.61
N TYR A 42 4.51 9.72 6.78
CA TYR A 42 3.19 9.19 7.13
C TYR A 42 3.25 7.72 7.54
N LEU A 43 3.98 6.87 6.79
CA LEU A 43 4.14 5.45 7.11
C LEU A 43 4.87 5.22 8.43
N TYR A 44 5.81 6.10 8.79
CA TYR A 44 6.54 6.03 10.06
C TYR A 44 5.81 6.71 11.24
N GLY A 45 4.58 7.20 11.03
CA GLY A 45 3.80 7.85 12.08
C GLY A 45 4.35 9.22 12.51
N LEU A 46 5.15 9.87 11.66
CA LEU A 46 5.74 11.19 11.93
C LEU A 46 4.77 12.35 11.64
N THR A 47 3.66 12.07 10.94
CA THR A 47 2.60 13.02 10.61
C THR A 47 1.24 12.54 11.12
N GLN A 48 0.29 13.46 11.33
CA GLN A 48 -1.06 13.12 11.78
C GLN A 48 -1.84 12.41 10.67
N HIS A 49 -2.62 11.41 11.05
CA HIS A 49 -3.38 10.57 10.11
C HIS A 49 -4.82 11.06 9.99
N ASP A 50 -5.23 11.45 8.78
CA ASP A 50 -6.65 11.49 8.47
C ASP A 50 -7.16 10.05 8.28
N SER A 51 -8.41 9.80 8.70
CA SER A 51 -9.03 8.49 8.58
C SER A 51 -9.19 8.05 7.12
N PHE A 52 -9.31 9.01 6.21
CA PHE A 52 -9.39 8.78 4.78
C PHE A 52 -8.05 8.34 4.19
N ASP A 53 -6.94 8.94 4.61
CA ASP A 53 -5.60 8.54 4.15
C ASP A 53 -5.26 7.10 4.53
N LEU A 54 -5.65 6.67 5.73
CA LEU A 54 -5.52 5.27 6.16
C LEU A 54 -6.33 4.31 5.28
N GLN A 55 -7.51 4.74 4.83
CA GLN A 55 -8.34 3.95 3.92
C GLN A 55 -7.72 3.86 2.52
N ILE A 56 -7.13 4.95 2.03
CA ILE A 56 -6.40 4.99 0.74
C ILE A 56 -5.17 4.08 0.81
N LEU A 57 -4.39 4.14 1.89
CA LEU A 57 -3.23 3.27 2.09
C LEU A 57 -3.63 1.79 2.07
N ARG A 58 -4.77 1.44 2.68
CA ARG A 58 -5.29 0.08 2.61
C ARG A 58 -5.56 -0.36 1.18
N TRP A 59 -6.24 0.46 0.39
CA TRP A 59 -6.50 0.12 -1.02
C TRP A 59 -5.21 -0.02 -1.82
N ALA A 60 -4.21 0.82 -1.55
CA ALA A 60 -2.90 0.71 -2.19
C ALA A 60 -2.21 -0.63 -1.88
N ILE A 61 -2.28 -1.10 -0.63
CA ILE A 61 -1.75 -2.40 -0.22
C ILE A 61 -2.50 -3.55 -0.91
N GLU A 62 -3.82 -3.50 -0.95
CA GLU A 62 -4.66 -4.50 -1.62
C GLU A 62 -4.32 -4.61 -3.11
N ASP A 63 -4.15 -3.48 -3.79
CA ASP A 63 -3.74 -3.41 -5.20
C ASP A 63 -2.38 -4.05 -5.46
N ILE A 64 -1.40 -3.76 -4.61
CA ILE A 64 -0.03 -4.27 -4.74
C ILE A 64 0.02 -5.77 -4.48
N THR A 65 -0.63 -6.22 -3.42
CA THR A 65 -0.66 -7.65 -3.05
C THR A 65 -1.42 -8.48 -4.08
N ALA A 66 -2.50 -7.94 -4.66
CA ALA A 66 -3.21 -8.58 -5.77
C ALA A 66 -2.35 -8.68 -7.05
N ALA A 67 -1.50 -7.69 -7.32
CA ALA A 67 -0.58 -7.74 -8.45
C ALA A 67 0.61 -8.71 -8.23
N ALA A 68 1.11 -8.80 -6.99
CA ALA A 68 2.19 -9.71 -6.62
C ALA A 68 1.75 -11.19 -6.57
N HIS A 69 0.46 -11.43 -6.33
CA HIS A 69 -0.17 -12.75 -6.40
C HIS A 69 -1.13 -12.80 -7.59
N PRO A 70 -0.62 -12.92 -8.83
CA PRO A 70 -1.49 -13.16 -9.97
C PRO A 70 -2.29 -14.43 -9.65
N ARG A 71 -3.63 -14.30 -9.60
CA ARG A 71 -4.51 -15.47 -9.52
C ARG A 71 -4.05 -16.40 -10.62
N LEU A 72 -3.48 -17.55 -10.26
CA LEU A 72 -3.29 -18.67 -11.17
C LEU A 72 -4.68 -18.96 -11.73
N THR A 73 -4.97 -18.45 -12.92
CA THR A 73 -6.15 -18.88 -13.65
C THR A 73 -5.91 -20.34 -13.95
N HIS A 74 -6.55 -21.19 -13.16
CA HIS A 74 -6.82 -22.56 -13.54
C HIS A 74 -7.79 -22.50 -14.72
N ASP A 75 -7.26 -22.13 -15.89
CA ASP A 75 -7.88 -22.43 -17.16
C ASP A 75 -7.82 -23.95 -17.30
N GLY A 76 -8.88 -24.59 -16.79
CA GLY A 76 -9.17 -25.99 -17.03
C GLY A 76 -9.21 -26.21 -18.54
N HIS A 77 -8.14 -26.81 -19.05
CA HIS A 77 -8.10 -27.31 -20.41
C HIS A 77 -8.95 -28.58 -20.48
N ALA A 78 -10.06 -28.45 -21.23
CA ALA A 78 -10.79 -29.45 -22.04
C ALA A 78 -10.91 -30.90 -21.53
#